data_AF-A0A9E1M088-F1
#
_entry.id   AF-A0A9E1M088-F1
#
_cell.length_a   1.000
_cell.length_b   1.000
_cell.length_c   1.000
_cell.angle_alpha   90.00
_cell.angle_beta   90.00
_cell.angle_gamma   90.00
#
_symmetry.space_group_name_H-M   'P 1'
#
loop_
_entity.id
_entity.type
_entity.pdbx_description
1 polymer ?
#
loop_
_entity_poly.entity_id
_entity_poly.type
_entity_poly.pdbx_seq_one_letter_code
_entity_poly.pdbx_strand_id
1 'polypeptide(L)'
;MNAMDRLTDDVINELIQLCLPHYHIKAGETVQQGRPYTRLETMVRVHLLQVSLNLSDPEMESYLASDMVARSFCRVSSTRLFISDSTILRFRHFIEQYGLAQKFFERTVNLAVEAGACSFEMVAADGTFIEAPSSIKNKAHVRDPEMASGKKANTWHFGMKEHIAASSESGIIYGTVAAPAK
;
A
#
# COMPACT_ATOMS: atom_id res chain seq x y z
N MET A 1 -8.00 -8.24 -17.07
CA MET A 1 -6.87 -7.30 -17.23
C MET A 1 -6.33 -7.04 -15.84
N ASN A 2 -5.12 -7.54 -15.53
CA ASN A 2 -4.59 -7.51 -14.17
C ASN A 2 -4.26 -6.07 -13.76
N ALA A 3 -4.48 -5.70 -12.51
CA ALA A 3 -4.16 -4.38 -11.98
C ALA A 3 -2.68 -3.99 -12.21
N MET A 4 -1.80 -4.99 -12.33
CA MET A 4 -0.37 -4.84 -12.68
C MET A 4 -0.12 -4.28 -14.09
N ASP A 5 -1.03 -4.47 -15.06
CA ASP A 5 -0.89 -3.95 -16.43
C ASP A 5 -1.28 -2.47 -16.57
N ARG A 6 -1.85 -1.85 -15.51
CA ARG A 6 -2.30 -0.45 -15.55
C ARG A 6 -1.18 0.55 -15.25
N LEU A 7 -0.05 0.10 -14.72
CA LEU A 7 1.19 0.89 -14.70
C LEU A 7 1.80 0.80 -16.10
N THR A 8 1.31 1.66 -16.99
CA THR A 8 1.83 1.73 -18.36
C THR A 8 3.30 2.10 -18.34
N ASP A 9 4.06 1.63 -19.34
CA ASP A 9 5.48 1.95 -19.46
C ASP A 9 5.70 3.48 -19.51
N ASP A 10 4.70 4.26 -19.94
CA ASP A 10 4.68 5.73 -19.91
C ASP A 10 4.79 6.32 -18.50
N VAL A 11 4.04 5.77 -17.53
CA VAL A 11 4.12 6.22 -16.12
C VAL A 11 5.49 5.93 -15.55
N ILE A 12 6.03 4.74 -15.82
CA ILE A 12 7.36 4.36 -15.38
C ILE A 12 8.40 5.31 -16.00
N ASN A 13 8.25 5.68 -17.27
CA ASN A 13 9.11 6.65 -17.94
C ASN A 13 9.07 8.03 -17.26
N GLU A 14 7.88 8.53 -16.89
CA GLU A 14 7.77 9.80 -16.15
C GLU A 14 8.52 9.75 -14.80
N LEU A 15 8.36 8.67 -14.03
CA LEU A 15 9.06 8.50 -12.76
C LEU A 15 10.58 8.40 -12.95
N ILE A 16 11.03 7.75 -14.02
CA ILE A 16 12.45 7.72 -14.41
C ILE A 16 12.94 9.14 -14.71
N GLN A 17 12.18 9.96 -15.44
CA GLN A 17 12.55 11.35 -15.73
C GLN A 17 12.69 12.20 -14.47
N LEU A 18 11.90 11.94 -13.42
CA LEU A 18 12.07 12.61 -12.13
C LEU A 18 13.38 12.21 -11.42
N CYS A 19 13.82 10.96 -11.59
CA CYS A 19 15.07 10.47 -11.03
C CYS A 19 16.30 10.95 -11.80
N LEU A 20 16.24 11.01 -13.14
CA LEU A 20 17.40 11.23 -14.01
C LEU A 20 18.28 12.43 -13.60
N PRO A 21 17.76 13.64 -13.30
CA PRO A 21 18.58 14.79 -12.90
C PRO A 21 19.45 14.55 -11.67
N HIS A 22 19.04 13.62 -10.81
CA HIS A 22 19.69 13.30 -9.54
C HIS A 22 20.43 11.96 -9.59
N TYR A 23 20.09 11.10 -10.56
CA TYR A 23 20.63 9.75 -10.71
C TYR A 23 22.01 9.71 -11.39
N HIS A 24 22.76 10.82 -11.32
CA HIS A 24 24.11 10.95 -11.85
C HIS A 24 25.11 11.20 -10.71
N ILE A 25 25.76 10.13 -10.26
CA ILE A 25 27.01 10.16 -9.50
C ILE A 25 27.96 9.24 -10.30
N LYS A 26 28.95 9.65 -11.10
CA LYS A 26 29.71 10.91 -11.26
C LYS A 26 30.00 11.16 -12.75
N ALA A 27 29.86 12.39 -13.20
CA ALA A 27 30.57 12.88 -14.38
C ALA A 27 32.07 12.95 -14.03
N GLY A 28 32.89 12.06 -14.61
CA GLY A 28 34.35 12.22 -14.62
C GLY A 28 35.17 11.31 -13.69
N GLU A 29 34.57 10.51 -12.82
CA GLU A 29 35.31 9.43 -12.14
C GLU A 29 34.75 8.09 -12.59
N THR A 30 35.58 7.31 -13.26
CA THR A 30 35.40 5.87 -13.42
C THR A 30 34.91 5.30 -12.09
N VAL A 31 33.66 4.80 -12.09
CA VAL A 31 33.04 4.13 -10.96
C VAL A 31 34.04 3.10 -10.44
N GLN A 32 34.54 3.35 -9.22
CA GLN A 32 35.43 2.45 -8.53
C GLN A 32 34.80 1.05 -8.45
N GLN A 33 35.64 0.06 -8.70
CA GLN A 33 35.37 -1.38 -8.78
C GLN A 33 34.18 -1.85 -7.91
N GLY A 34 33.06 -2.16 -8.57
CA GLY A 34 31.86 -2.71 -7.95
C GLY A 34 30.88 -3.22 -9.00
N ARG A 35 29.90 -4.02 -8.56
CA ARG A 35 28.84 -4.60 -9.40
C ARG A 35 28.14 -3.49 -10.22
N PRO A 36 27.89 -3.67 -11.53
CA PRO A 36 27.30 -2.62 -12.36
C PRO A 36 25.96 -2.17 -11.78
N TYR A 37 25.72 -0.86 -11.81
CA TYR A 37 24.43 -0.29 -11.42
C TYR A 37 23.29 -0.99 -12.16
N THR A 38 22.33 -1.51 -11.39
CA THR A 38 21.06 -2.00 -11.93
C THR A 38 20.39 -0.87 -12.71
N ARG A 39 19.74 -1.18 -13.83
CA ARG A 39 19.04 -0.17 -14.65
C ARG A 39 18.08 0.65 -13.76
N LEU A 40 18.09 1.99 -13.90
CA LEU A 40 17.24 2.90 -13.12
C LEU A 40 15.76 2.48 -13.17
N GLU A 41 15.28 2.10 -14.34
CA GLU A 41 13.93 1.54 -14.53
C GLU A 41 13.62 0.39 -13.57
N THR A 42 14.53 -0.58 -13.45
CA THR A 42 14.36 -1.72 -12.54
C THR A 42 14.26 -1.26 -11.10
N MET A 43 15.08 -0.29 -10.67
CA MET A 43 15.03 0.21 -9.29
C MET A 43 13.75 0.97 -8.99
N VAL A 44 13.26 1.78 -9.94
CA VAL A 44 11.96 2.47 -9.82
C VAL A 44 10.83 1.44 -9.67
N ARG A 45 10.81 0.40 -10.50
CA ARG A 45 9.79 -0.66 -10.44
C ARG A 45 9.87 -1.46 -9.14
N VAL A 46 11.07 -1.80 -8.67
CA VAL A 46 11.27 -2.48 -7.37
C VAL A 46 10.75 -1.62 -6.23
N HIS A 47 11.05 -0.31 -6.24
CA HIS A 47 10.59 0.59 -5.19
C HIS A 47 9.07 0.73 -5.18
N LEU A 48 8.42 0.88 -6.34
CA LEU A 48 6.96 0.91 -6.43
C LEU A 48 6.33 -0.37 -5.88
N LEU A 49 6.89 -1.53 -6.24
CA LEU A 49 6.40 -2.82 -5.77
C LEU A 49 6.60 -2.99 -4.25
N GLN A 50 7.77 -2.57 -3.75
CA GLN A 50 8.09 -2.58 -2.33
C GLN A 50 7.11 -1.76 -1.50
N VAL A 51 6.83 -0.52 -1.93
CA VAL A 51 5.90 0.39 -1.25
C VAL A 51 4.46 -0.13 -1.34
N SER A 52 4.05 -0.63 -2.50
CA SER A 52 2.68 -1.14 -2.72
C SER A 52 2.37 -2.37 -1.87
N LEU A 53 3.37 -3.21 -1.61
CA LEU A 53 3.24 -4.42 -0.80
C LEU A 53 3.66 -4.23 0.67
N ASN A 54 4.13 -3.02 1.03
CA ASN A 54 4.64 -2.69 2.35
C ASN A 54 5.73 -3.68 2.85
N LEU A 55 6.68 -4.01 1.97
CA LEU A 55 7.78 -4.94 2.27
C LEU A 55 9.04 -4.21 2.72
N SER A 56 9.75 -4.77 3.69
CA SER A 56 11.10 -4.32 4.04
C SER A 56 12.13 -4.65 2.94
N ASP A 57 13.32 -4.03 3.00
CA ASP A 57 14.39 -4.28 2.00
C ASP A 57 14.75 -5.78 1.90
N PRO A 58 14.92 -6.55 3.00
CA PRO A 58 15.19 -8.00 2.92
C PRO A 58 13.99 -8.84 2.45
N GLU A 59 12.78 -8.45 2.79
CA GLU A 59 11.56 -9.13 2.33
C GLU A 59 11.39 -8.93 0.82
N MET A 60 11.66 -7.72 0.32
CA MET A 60 11.58 -7.42 -1.11
C MET A 60 12.63 -8.20 -1.92
N GLU A 61 13.86 -8.34 -1.38
CA GLU A 61 14.89 -9.23 -1.95
C GLU A 61 14.38 -10.68 -2.05
N SER A 62 13.85 -11.20 -0.94
CA SER A 62 13.30 -12.57 -0.86
C SER A 62 12.10 -12.78 -1.79
N TYR A 63 11.28 -11.74 -1.95
CA TYR A 63 10.12 -11.75 -2.83
C TYR A 63 10.55 -11.80 -4.31
N LEU A 64 11.53 -11.00 -4.72
CA LEU A 64 12.11 -11.08 -6.08
C LEU A 64 12.87 -12.40 -6.34
N ALA A 65 13.32 -13.09 -5.30
CA ALA A 65 13.96 -14.40 -5.43
C ALA A 65 12.94 -15.51 -5.71
N SER A 66 11.74 -15.41 -5.15
CA SER A 66 10.71 -16.45 -5.18
C SER A 66 9.59 -16.23 -6.20
N ASP A 67 9.27 -14.98 -6.55
CA ASP A 67 8.14 -14.64 -7.42
C ASP A 67 8.59 -14.22 -8.82
N MET A 68 8.28 -15.06 -9.82
CA MET A 68 8.62 -14.79 -11.23
C MET A 68 7.82 -13.64 -11.84
N VAL A 69 6.59 -13.38 -11.36
CA VAL A 69 5.75 -12.27 -11.83
C VAL A 69 6.35 -10.95 -11.35
N ALA A 70 6.75 -10.88 -10.08
CA ALA A 70 7.45 -9.73 -9.52
C ALA A 70 8.75 -9.43 -10.29
N ARG A 71 9.54 -10.46 -10.63
CA ARG A 71 10.75 -10.29 -11.46
C ARG A 71 10.43 -9.78 -12.85
N SER A 72 9.40 -10.33 -13.48
CA SER A 72 8.96 -9.94 -14.81
C SER A 72 8.53 -8.47 -14.82
N PHE A 73 7.73 -8.06 -13.84
CA PHE A 73 7.31 -6.69 -13.63
C PHE A 73 8.52 -5.75 -13.47
N CYS A 74 9.49 -6.11 -12.63
CA CYS A 74 10.69 -5.30 -12.38
C CYS A 74 11.75 -5.37 -13.51
N ARG A 75 11.49 -6.10 -14.59
CA ARG A 75 12.44 -6.35 -15.70
C ARG A 75 13.76 -6.96 -15.22
N VAL A 76 13.72 -7.76 -14.15
CA VAL A 76 14.89 -8.46 -13.61
C VAL A 76 15.11 -9.75 -14.39
N SER A 77 16.26 -9.89 -15.05
CA SER A 77 16.54 -11.10 -15.84
C SER A 77 16.58 -12.34 -14.94
N SER A 78 16.09 -13.47 -15.46
CA SER A 78 16.12 -14.76 -14.75
C SER A 78 17.54 -15.30 -14.56
N THR A 79 18.50 -14.83 -15.36
CA THR A 79 19.86 -15.40 -15.47
C THR A 79 20.95 -14.58 -14.79
N ARG A 80 20.76 -13.28 -14.60
CA ARG A 80 21.80 -12.35 -14.14
C ARG A 80 21.15 -11.13 -13.47
N LEU A 81 21.67 -10.80 -12.29
CA LEU A 81 21.27 -9.69 -11.40
C LEU A 81 20.22 -10.05 -10.34
N PHE A 82 20.71 -10.63 -9.25
CA PHE A 82 20.07 -10.59 -7.94
C PHE A 82 20.12 -9.17 -7.35
N ILE A 83 18.98 -8.56 -7.06
CA ILE A 83 18.91 -7.26 -6.37
C ILE A 83 18.95 -7.54 -4.88
N SER A 84 20.02 -7.10 -4.20
CA SER A 84 20.15 -7.24 -2.75
C SER A 84 19.39 -6.14 -2.01
N ASP A 85 19.02 -6.42 -0.77
CA ASP A 85 18.50 -5.52 0.25
C ASP A 85 19.32 -4.22 0.33
N SER A 86 20.64 -4.33 0.32
CA SER A 86 21.60 -3.22 0.34
C SER A 86 21.54 -2.37 -0.94
N THR A 87 21.17 -2.95 -2.08
CA THR A 87 20.94 -2.21 -3.33
C THR A 87 19.62 -1.43 -3.25
N ILE A 88 18.57 -2.06 -2.69
CA ILE A 88 17.26 -1.44 -2.46
C ILE A 88 17.39 -0.28 -1.47
N LEU A 89 18.07 -0.50 -0.35
CA LEU A 89 18.38 0.51 0.68
C LEU A 89 19.06 1.75 0.10
N ARG A 90 20.10 1.56 -0.73
CA ARG A 90 20.81 2.67 -1.39
C ARG A 90 19.89 3.49 -2.29
N PHE A 91 18.99 2.82 -3.00
CA PHE A 91 18.02 3.50 -3.85
C PHE A 91 16.93 4.22 -3.05
N ARG A 92 16.48 3.63 -1.94
CA ARG A 92 15.55 4.28 -1.01
C ARG A 92 16.15 5.54 -0.41
N HIS A 93 17.39 5.50 0.07
CA HIS A 93 18.09 6.69 0.53
C HIS A 93 18.25 7.75 -0.56
N PHE A 94 18.50 7.34 -1.80
CA PHE A 94 18.51 8.25 -2.95
C PHE A 94 17.15 8.94 -3.15
N ILE A 95 16.06 8.18 -3.14
CA ILE A 95 14.69 8.72 -3.26
C ILE A 95 14.36 9.69 -2.13
N GLU A 96 14.72 9.34 -0.89
CA GLU A 96 14.49 10.17 0.30
C GLU A 96 15.32 11.46 0.24
N GLN A 97 16.60 11.37 -0.08
CA GLN A 97 17.52 12.51 -0.14
C GLN A 97 17.04 13.61 -1.09
N TYR A 98 16.43 13.23 -2.22
CA TYR A 98 15.96 14.17 -3.24
C TYR A 98 14.44 14.45 -3.17
N GLY A 99 13.76 13.99 -2.11
CA GLY A 99 12.31 14.20 -1.93
C GLY A 99 11.46 13.59 -3.04
N LEU A 100 11.96 12.53 -3.69
CA LEU A 100 11.28 11.88 -4.81
C LEU A 100 10.12 11.00 -4.34
N ALA A 101 10.15 10.52 -3.10
CA ALA A 101 9.09 9.66 -2.53
C ALA A 101 7.73 10.35 -2.61
N GLN A 102 7.66 11.63 -2.22
CA GLN A 102 6.43 12.40 -2.27
C GLN A 102 5.93 12.57 -3.71
N LYS A 103 6.82 12.88 -4.66
CA LYS A 103 6.45 13.02 -6.08
C LYS A 103 5.94 11.72 -6.68
N PHE A 104 6.55 10.59 -6.30
CA PHE A 104 6.12 9.26 -6.73
C PHE A 104 4.73 8.93 -6.19
N PHE A 105 4.51 9.22 -4.91
CA PHE A 105 3.22 9.02 -4.26
C PHE A 105 2.13 9.87 -4.90
N GLU A 106 2.35 11.18 -5.05
CA GLU A 106 1.41 12.11 -5.68
C GLU A 106 1.05 11.66 -7.10
N ARG A 107 2.04 11.24 -7.91
CA ARG A 107 1.76 10.74 -9.27
C ARG A 107 0.94 9.45 -9.25
N THR A 108 1.26 8.53 -8.36
CA THR A 108 0.54 7.25 -8.21
C THR A 108 -0.92 7.50 -7.81
N VAL A 109 -1.15 8.41 -6.87
CA VAL A 109 -2.50 8.82 -6.44
C VAL A 109 -3.26 9.47 -7.59
N ASN A 110 -2.65 10.41 -8.33
CA ASN A 110 -3.30 11.07 -9.47
C ASN A 110 -3.72 10.05 -10.54
N LEU A 111 -2.87 9.07 -10.85
CA LEU A 111 -3.21 7.99 -11.79
C LEU A 111 -4.36 7.13 -11.28
N ALA A 112 -4.40 6.83 -10.00
CA ALA A 112 -5.50 6.07 -9.42
C ALA A 112 -6.81 6.87 -9.47
N VAL A 113 -6.77 8.19 -9.29
CA VAL A 113 -7.94 9.07 -9.46
C VAL A 113 -8.38 9.13 -10.93
N GLU A 114 -7.45 9.36 -11.87
CA GLU A 114 -7.72 9.38 -13.32
C GLU A 114 -8.34 8.05 -13.81
N ALA A 115 -7.91 6.93 -13.22
CA ALA A 115 -8.44 5.61 -13.52
C ALA A 115 -9.76 5.26 -12.80
N GLY A 116 -10.30 6.16 -11.97
CA GLY A 116 -11.48 5.90 -11.12
C GLY A 116 -11.25 4.82 -10.05
N ALA A 117 -9.99 4.50 -9.75
CA ALA A 117 -9.59 3.50 -8.75
C ALA A 117 -9.43 4.10 -7.35
N CYS A 118 -9.38 5.43 -7.24
CA CYS A 118 -9.41 6.16 -5.97
C CYS A 118 -10.50 7.24 -5.99
N SER A 119 -11.40 7.20 -5.01
CA SER A 119 -12.35 8.28 -4.75
C SER A 119 -12.15 8.79 -3.32
N PHE A 120 -12.09 10.10 -3.14
CA PHE A 120 -12.00 10.73 -1.82
C PHE A 120 -13.37 11.15 -1.26
N GLU A 121 -14.43 10.96 -2.04
CA GLU A 121 -15.80 11.16 -1.56
C GLU A 121 -16.14 10.03 -0.59
N MET A 122 -16.21 10.40 0.69
CA MET A 122 -16.64 9.51 1.76
C MET A 122 -18.15 9.58 1.88
N VAL A 123 -18.81 8.43 1.73
CA VAL A 123 -20.18 8.26 2.20
C VAL A 123 -20.12 7.40 3.46
N ALA A 124 -20.55 7.96 4.58
CA ALA A 124 -20.76 7.17 5.78
C ALA A 124 -21.87 6.16 5.50
N ALA A 125 -21.50 4.88 5.41
CA ALA A 125 -22.46 3.80 5.30
C ALA A 125 -23.08 3.55 6.69
N ASP A 126 -24.38 3.25 6.68
CA ASP A 126 -25.22 3.06 7.88
C ASP A 126 -24.57 2.15 8.94
N GLY A 127 -24.90 2.42 10.21
CA GLY A 127 -24.39 1.66 11.35
C GLY A 127 -24.89 0.21 11.36
N THR A 128 -23.97 -0.76 11.37
CA THR A 128 -24.29 -2.18 11.53
C THR A 128 -24.19 -2.58 13.00
N PHE A 129 -25.12 -3.38 13.50
CA PHE A 129 -25.04 -3.90 14.87
C PHE A 129 -24.15 -5.14 14.91
N ILE A 130 -23.21 -5.16 15.86
CA ILE A 130 -22.45 -6.35 16.23
C ILE A 130 -23.11 -6.90 17.49
N GLU A 131 -23.84 -8.00 17.37
CA GLU A 131 -24.60 -8.57 18.49
C GLU A 131 -23.69 -9.27 19.50
N ALA A 132 -23.90 -8.95 20.77
CA ALA A 132 -23.31 -9.63 21.90
C ALA A 132 -24.40 -10.36 22.70
N PRO A 133 -24.06 -11.48 23.35
CA PRO A 133 -25.01 -12.15 24.25
C PRO A 133 -25.34 -11.23 25.43
N SER A 134 -26.62 -10.94 25.64
CA SER A 134 -27.12 -10.11 26.76
C SER A 134 -27.12 -10.84 28.12
N SER A 135 -26.64 -12.08 28.14
CA SER A 135 -26.66 -12.99 29.29
C SER A 135 -25.63 -12.60 30.34
N ILE A 136 -26.06 -12.58 31.60
CA ILE A 136 -25.20 -12.40 32.78
C ILE A 136 -24.80 -13.73 33.43
N LYS A 137 -25.11 -14.87 32.79
CA LYS A 137 -24.75 -16.21 33.29
C LYS A 137 -23.27 -16.54 33.08
N ASN A 138 -22.39 -15.60 33.38
CA ASN A 138 -20.95 -15.82 33.43
C ASN A 138 -20.50 -15.88 34.91
N LYS A 139 -19.27 -16.35 35.15
CA LYS A 139 -18.72 -16.49 36.51
C LYS A 139 -18.69 -15.17 37.29
N ALA A 140 -18.60 -14.04 36.59
CA ALA A 140 -18.55 -12.69 37.18
C ALA A 140 -19.94 -12.05 37.38
N HIS A 141 -21.02 -12.66 36.89
CA HIS A 141 -22.40 -12.16 36.95
C HIS A 141 -22.59 -10.74 36.39
N VAL A 142 -21.76 -10.32 35.44
CA VAL A 142 -21.79 -8.97 34.84
C VAL A 142 -21.90 -9.05 33.33
N ARG A 143 -22.51 -8.02 32.72
CA ARG A 143 -22.48 -7.84 31.26
C ARG A 143 -21.12 -7.32 30.82
N ASP A 144 -20.80 -7.51 29.54
CA ASP A 144 -19.64 -6.89 28.93
C ASP A 144 -19.74 -5.35 29.06
N PRO A 145 -18.75 -4.68 29.69
CA PRO A 145 -18.79 -3.24 29.93
C PRO A 145 -18.68 -2.40 28.65
N GLU A 146 -18.20 -2.97 27.53
CA GLU A 146 -18.07 -2.27 26.24
C GLU A 146 -19.34 -2.36 25.38
N MET A 147 -20.38 -3.06 25.87
CA MET A 147 -21.61 -3.34 25.13
C MET A 147 -22.82 -2.57 25.70
N ALA A 148 -23.72 -2.13 24.82
CA ALA A 148 -24.93 -1.41 25.21
C ALA A 148 -26.17 -1.90 24.45
N SER A 149 -27.35 -1.53 24.93
CA SER A 149 -28.62 -1.83 24.26
C SER A 149 -29.05 -0.68 23.37
N GLY A 150 -29.23 -0.97 22.08
CA GLY A 150 -29.71 -0.01 21.08
C GLY A 150 -30.92 -0.55 20.33
N LYS A 151 -31.75 0.35 19.79
CA LYS A 151 -32.96 -0.01 19.01
C LYS A 151 -32.73 0.23 17.52
N LYS A 152 -32.97 -0.79 16.68
CA LYS A 152 -32.97 -0.69 15.20
C LYS A 152 -34.26 -1.29 14.66
N ALA A 153 -34.95 -0.57 13.77
CA ALA A 153 -36.18 -1.05 13.11
C ALA A 153 -37.21 -1.71 14.06
N ASN A 154 -37.41 -1.10 15.24
CA ASN A 154 -38.28 -1.56 16.32
C ASN A 154 -37.82 -2.78 17.15
N THR A 155 -36.67 -3.37 16.83
CA THR A 155 -36.05 -4.47 17.58
C THR A 155 -34.93 -3.94 18.49
N TRP A 156 -34.82 -4.50 19.70
CA TRP A 156 -33.74 -4.20 20.63
C TRP A 156 -32.59 -5.18 20.43
N HIS A 157 -31.38 -4.65 20.31
CA HIS A 157 -30.15 -5.42 20.19
C HIS A 157 -29.22 -5.05 21.36
N PHE A 158 -28.42 -6.00 21.84
CA PHE A 158 -27.36 -5.76 22.82
C PHE A 158 -26.01 -5.99 22.15
N GLY A 159 -25.09 -5.02 22.20
CA GLY A 159 -23.79 -5.13 21.54
C GLY A 159 -23.17 -3.79 21.18
N MET A 160 -22.48 -3.75 20.03
CA MET A 160 -21.87 -2.54 19.45
C MET A 160 -22.61 -2.09 18.18
N LYS A 161 -22.39 -0.83 17.80
CA LYS A 161 -22.64 -0.31 16.45
C LYS A 161 -21.31 -0.05 15.78
N GLU A 162 -21.12 -0.59 14.58
CA GLU A 162 -19.98 -0.31 13.73
C GLU A 162 -20.38 0.68 12.63
N HIS A 163 -19.69 1.80 12.58
CA HIS A 163 -19.78 2.79 11.53
C HIS A 163 -18.72 2.48 10.48
N ILE A 164 -19.14 2.29 9.23
CA ILE A 164 -18.25 1.96 8.13
C ILE A 164 -18.18 3.17 7.20
N ALA A 165 -16.97 3.69 6.99
CA ALA A 165 -16.71 4.70 5.98
C ALA A 165 -16.33 4.02 4.67
N ALA A 166 -17.16 4.17 3.64
CA ALA A 166 -16.92 3.59 2.33
C ALA A 166 -17.09 4.63 1.22
N SER A 167 -16.45 4.41 0.08
CA SER A 167 -16.74 5.16 -1.13
C SER A 167 -18.08 4.72 -1.71
N SER A 168 -18.95 5.68 -2.04
CA SER A 168 -20.19 5.39 -2.76
C SER A 168 -19.98 4.95 -4.19
N GLU A 169 -18.87 5.33 -4.80
CA GLU A 169 -18.58 5.04 -6.21
C GLU A 169 -17.85 3.71 -6.38
N SER A 170 -16.83 3.45 -5.56
CA SER A 170 -15.97 2.26 -5.66
C SER A 170 -16.34 1.14 -4.68
N GLY A 171 -17.09 1.43 -3.62
CA GLY A 171 -17.40 0.46 -2.56
C GLY A 171 -16.22 0.10 -1.65
N ILE A 172 -15.06 0.76 -1.81
CA ILE A 172 -13.88 0.53 -0.97
C ILE A 172 -14.15 1.06 0.45
N ILE A 173 -13.85 0.24 1.45
CA ILE A 173 -13.91 0.60 2.87
C ILE A 173 -12.58 1.25 3.26
N TYR A 174 -12.64 2.47 3.80
CA TYR A 174 -11.44 3.23 4.23
C TYR A 174 -11.26 3.25 5.74
N GLY A 175 -12.30 2.90 6.50
CA GLY A 175 -12.21 2.83 7.95
C GLY A 175 -13.49 2.33 8.58
N THR A 176 -13.35 1.73 9.75
CA THR A 176 -14.47 1.35 10.59
C THR A 176 -14.26 1.84 12.02
N VAL A 177 -15.35 2.18 12.70
CA VAL A 177 -15.33 2.55 14.12
C VAL A 177 -16.47 1.82 14.81
N ALA A 178 -16.13 0.97 15.78
CA ALA A 178 -17.10 0.33 16.64
C ALA A 178 -17.27 1.11 17.95
N ALA A 179 -18.52 1.31 18.37
CA ALA A 179 -18.88 1.93 19.64
C ALA A 179 -20.04 1.16 20.29
N PRO A 180 -20.25 1.28 21.63
CA PRO A 180 -21.38 0.63 22.28
C PRO A 180 -22.69 1.02 21.59
N ALA A 181 -23.60 0.06 21.39
CA ALA A 181 -24.89 0.32 20.75
C ALA A 181 -25.78 1.17 21.66
N LYS A 182 -25.68 2.50 21.52
CA LYS A 182 -26.60 3.48 22.10
C LYS A 182 -27.63 3.93 21.08
#